data_AF-A0A1H8V635-F1
#
_entry.id   AF-A0A1H8V635-F1
#
_cell.length_a   1.000
_cell.length_b   1.000
_cell.length_c   1.000
_cell.angle_alpha   90.00
_cell.angle_beta   90.00
_cell.angle_gamma   90.00
#
_symmetry.space_group_name_H-M   'P 1'
#
loop_
_entity.id
_entity.type
_entity.pdbx_description
1 polymer ?
#
loop_
_entity_poly.entity_id
_entity_poly.type
_entity_poly.pdbx_seq_one_letter_code
_entity_poly.pdbx_strand_id
1 'polypeptide(L)'
;MLDPYLGSLTLNQINGDVIWSVVQGQLKKGNTPATVNRYLALIRNLLKMARDEWQWIDSIPKIRLLPGEVERDRWLTREEADRLIAAAPEHLAALIRFALATGCRAREITGLEWNRVDLGRRTAWLNRTKNGTPRGVPLNADAVAVLQEQMGKHNLFCFTYRSQPILWDLTNTAWVNAVKKAGLEDFRFHDLRHTWASWHRQAGTSCDELKDLGGWKSRNMVDRYAKFATENLAFAASRIETGKDRKVIPLSRFCHAKEANQSFKPANSLS
;
A
#
# COMPACT_ATOMS: atom_id res chain seq x y z
N MET A 1 -11.81 -10.19 21.24
CA MET A 1 -12.58 -11.44 21.44
C MET A 1 -14.07 -11.11 21.46
N LEU A 2 -14.87 -11.88 20.72
CA LEU A 2 -16.32 -11.71 20.53
C LEU A 2 -17.18 -12.61 21.44
N ASP A 3 -16.57 -13.67 21.96
CA ASP A 3 -17.21 -14.70 22.79
C ASP A 3 -18.08 -14.13 23.94
N PRO A 4 -17.65 -13.10 24.70
CA PRO A 4 -18.48 -12.54 25.78
C PRO A 4 -19.80 -11.91 25.35
N TYR A 5 -19.96 -11.61 24.05
CA TYR A 5 -21.16 -10.97 23.51
C TYR A 5 -22.06 -11.93 22.76
N LEU A 6 -21.49 -13.01 22.21
CA LEU A 6 -22.17 -13.89 21.25
C LEU A 6 -22.18 -15.36 21.69
N GLY A 7 -21.30 -15.78 22.61
CA GLY A 7 -21.05 -17.18 22.91
C GLY A 7 -22.23 -17.95 23.50
N SER A 8 -23.17 -17.25 24.15
CA SER A 8 -24.40 -17.82 24.71
C SER A 8 -25.64 -17.62 23.83
N LEU A 9 -25.50 -16.92 22.69
CA LEU A 9 -26.63 -16.56 21.84
C LEU A 9 -26.77 -17.51 20.66
N THR A 10 -28.02 -17.85 20.33
CA THR A 10 -28.36 -18.48 19.05
C THR A 10 -28.29 -17.44 17.92
N LEU A 11 -28.14 -17.90 16.68
CA LEU A 11 -28.00 -16.99 15.53
C LEU A 11 -29.22 -16.06 15.35
N ASN A 12 -30.43 -16.55 15.66
CA ASN A 12 -31.67 -15.77 15.60
C ASN A 12 -31.75 -14.66 16.68
N GLN A 13 -30.95 -14.76 17.75
CA GLN A 13 -30.91 -13.76 18.82
C GLN A 13 -29.91 -12.63 18.53
N ILE A 14 -29.10 -12.75 17.47
CA ILE A 14 -28.13 -11.71 17.10
C ILE A 14 -28.86 -10.59 16.35
N ASN A 15 -29.38 -9.62 17.10
CA ASN A 15 -30.11 -8.47 16.59
C ASN A 15 -29.27 -7.16 16.64
N GLY A 16 -29.89 -6.02 16.31
CA GLY A 16 -29.21 -4.72 16.31
C GLY A 16 -28.62 -4.31 17.66
N ASP A 17 -29.30 -4.62 18.76
CA ASP A 17 -28.86 -4.27 20.12
C ASP A 17 -27.62 -5.09 20.53
N VAL A 18 -27.59 -6.38 20.17
CA VAL A 18 -26.42 -7.23 20.37
C VAL A 18 -25.22 -6.67 19.59
N ILE A 19 -25.42 -6.29 18.33
CA ILE A 19 -24.36 -5.67 17.51
C ILE A 19 -23.87 -4.36 18.14
N TRP A 20 -24.79 -3.53 18.65
CA TRP A 20 -24.42 -2.29 19.33
C TRP A 20 -23.63 -2.54 20.62
N SER A 21 -23.99 -3.56 21.40
CA SER A 21 -23.25 -3.93 22.61
C SER A 21 -21.83 -4.41 22.29
N VAL A 22 -21.63 -5.13 21.18
CA VAL A 22 -20.30 -5.49 20.66
C VAL A 22 -19.51 -4.23 20.33
N VAL A 23 -20.08 -3.29 19.58
CA VAL A 23 -19.42 -2.04 19.20
C VAL A 23 -18.96 -1.26 20.44
N GLN A 24 -19.89 -0.97 21.35
CA GLN A 24 -19.61 -0.22 22.58
C GLN A 24 -18.59 -0.93 23.45
N GLY A 25 -18.74 -2.25 23.61
CA GLY A 25 -17.84 -3.07 24.40
C GLY A 25 -16.41 -3.10 23.85
N GLN A 26 -16.23 -3.18 22.52
CA GLN A 26 -14.89 -3.18 21.92
C GLN A 26 -14.27 -1.78 21.93
N LEU A 27 -15.05 -0.71 21.74
CA LEU A 27 -14.56 0.67 21.86
C LEU A 27 -14.15 1.00 23.30
N LYS A 28 -14.92 0.57 24.30
CA LYS A 28 -14.58 0.73 25.73
C LYS A 28 -13.27 0.02 26.10
N LYS A 29 -12.92 -1.05 25.39
CA LYS A 29 -11.62 -1.76 25.52
C LYS A 29 -10.46 -1.04 24.82
N GLY A 30 -10.69 0.11 24.20
CA GLY A 30 -9.67 0.88 23.49
C GLY A 30 -9.33 0.38 22.08
N ASN A 31 -10.16 -0.50 21.49
CA ASN A 31 -9.91 -0.96 20.12
C ASN A 31 -10.20 0.16 19.11
N THR A 32 -9.38 0.24 18.06
CA THR A 32 -9.59 1.17 16.96
C THR A 32 -10.83 0.81 16.13
N PRO A 33 -11.45 1.78 15.43
CA PRO A 33 -12.57 1.51 14.52
C PRO A 33 -12.30 0.39 13.51
N ALA A 34 -11.08 0.32 12.98
CA ALA A 34 -10.65 -0.73 12.06
C ALA A 34 -10.73 -2.14 12.68
N THR A 35 -10.34 -2.28 13.96
CA THR A 35 -10.45 -3.55 14.68
C THR A 35 -11.91 -3.92 14.93
N VAL A 36 -12.75 -2.96 15.31
CA VAL A 36 -14.19 -3.19 15.51
C VAL A 36 -14.86 -3.59 14.20
N ASN A 37 -14.55 -2.93 13.10
CA ASN A 37 -15.09 -3.22 11.78
C ASN A 37 -14.70 -4.62 11.27
N ARG A 38 -13.50 -5.11 11.59
CA ARG A 38 -13.12 -6.52 11.31
C ARG A 38 -14.03 -7.50 12.04
N TYR A 39 -14.38 -7.23 13.30
CA TYR A 39 -15.34 -8.04 14.04
C TYR A 39 -16.74 -7.97 13.42
N LEU A 40 -17.21 -6.76 13.07
CA LEU A 40 -18.52 -6.57 12.43
C LEU A 40 -18.59 -7.26 11.06
N ALA A 41 -17.51 -7.24 10.29
CA ALA A 41 -17.42 -7.95 9.01
C ALA A 41 -17.49 -9.47 9.21
N LEU A 42 -16.84 -10.00 10.25
CA LEU A 42 -16.92 -11.42 10.60
C LEU A 42 -18.34 -11.82 11.00
N ILE A 43 -18.99 -11.05 11.88
CA ILE A 43 -20.39 -11.32 12.29
C ILE A 43 -21.32 -11.24 11.09
N ARG A 44 -21.15 -10.23 10.22
CA ARG A 44 -21.95 -10.08 9.00
C ARG A 44 -21.79 -11.28 8.07
N ASN A 45 -20.57 -11.76 7.86
CA ASN A 45 -20.32 -12.92 6.99
C ASN A 45 -20.89 -14.21 7.59
N LEU A 46 -20.78 -14.39 8.91
CA LEU A 46 -21.39 -15.52 9.61
C LEU A 46 -22.92 -15.52 9.44
N LEU A 47 -23.59 -14.39 9.68
CA LEU A 47 -25.04 -14.29 9.54
C LEU A 47 -25.51 -14.44 8.09
N LYS A 48 -24.71 -13.96 7.12
CA LYS A 48 -24.98 -14.21 5.70
C LYS A 48 -24.90 -15.69 5.35
N MET A 49 -23.86 -16.39 5.81
CA MET A 49 -23.74 -17.84 5.64
C MET A 49 -24.93 -18.58 6.26
N ALA A 50 -25.31 -18.18 7.47
CA ALA A 50 -26.44 -18.78 8.18
C ALA A 50 -27.78 -18.60 7.45
N ARG A 51 -27.99 -17.46 6.78
CA ARG A 51 -29.20 -17.19 6.00
C ARG A 51 -29.15 -17.84 4.62
N ASP A 52 -28.08 -17.60 3.88
CA ASP A 52 -28.01 -17.87 2.43
C ASP A 52 -27.62 -19.32 2.13
N GLU A 53 -26.76 -19.92 2.94
CA GLU A 53 -26.16 -21.24 2.68
C GLU A 53 -26.75 -22.31 3.58
N TRP A 54 -26.91 -22.00 4.88
CA TRP A 54 -27.46 -22.95 5.85
C TRP A 54 -28.98 -22.83 6.01
N GLN A 55 -29.55 -21.69 5.62
CA GLN A 55 -30.98 -21.40 5.75
C GLN A 55 -31.51 -21.59 7.19
N TRP A 56 -30.69 -21.30 8.20
CA TRP A 56 -31.05 -21.43 9.62
C TRP A 56 -31.79 -20.21 10.16
N ILE A 57 -31.67 -19.07 9.46
CA ILE A 57 -32.27 -17.79 9.82
C ILE A 57 -32.84 -17.15 8.56
N ASP A 58 -33.95 -16.42 8.69
CA ASP A 58 -34.62 -15.80 7.53
C ASP A 58 -34.10 -14.38 7.22
N SER A 59 -33.54 -13.71 8.21
CA SER A 59 -33.14 -12.31 8.10
C SER A 59 -31.85 -12.01 8.84
N ILE A 60 -31.19 -10.92 8.42
CA ILE A 60 -29.98 -10.41 9.07
C ILE A 60 -30.22 -8.96 9.50
N PRO A 61 -29.75 -8.54 10.69
CA PRO A 61 -29.81 -7.14 11.07
C PRO A 61 -28.91 -6.30 10.17
N LYS A 62 -29.26 -5.02 9.98
CA LYS A 62 -28.43 -4.08 9.24
C LYS A 62 -27.19 -3.70 10.04
N ILE A 63 -26.08 -4.39 9.80
CA ILE A 63 -24.79 -4.10 10.42
C ILE A 63 -24.10 -2.97 9.64
N ARG A 64 -23.92 -1.79 10.25
CA ARG A 64 -23.13 -0.69 9.66
C ARG A 64 -21.71 -0.71 10.20
N LEU A 65 -20.72 -0.46 9.33
CA LEU A 65 -19.33 -0.28 9.77
C LEU A 65 -19.16 1.11 10.36
N LEU A 66 -18.27 1.24 11.33
CA LEU A 66 -17.89 2.50 11.93
C LEU A 66 -17.10 3.36 10.92
N PRO A 67 -17.38 4.67 10.85
CA PRO A 67 -16.56 5.61 10.10
C PRO A 67 -15.21 5.85 10.81
N GLY A 68 -14.29 6.54 10.13
CA GLY A 68 -13.01 6.95 10.73
C GLY A 68 -11.93 5.87 10.70
N GLU A 69 -12.06 4.85 9.86
CA GLU A 69 -10.89 4.07 9.47
C GLU A 69 -9.90 4.97 8.72
N VAL A 70 -8.81 5.32 9.39
CA VAL A 70 -7.69 6.00 8.76
C VAL A 70 -6.79 4.93 8.16
N GLU A 71 -6.68 4.95 6.84
CA GLU A 71 -5.67 4.14 6.17
C GLU A 71 -4.28 4.70 6.44
N ARG A 72 -3.32 3.82 6.71
CA ARG A 72 -1.92 4.25 6.88
C ARG A 72 -1.34 4.61 5.52
N ASP A 73 -0.93 5.87 5.41
CA ASP A 73 -0.20 6.40 4.26
C ASP A 73 1.26 6.67 4.61
N ARG A 74 1.92 5.68 5.19
CA ARG A 74 3.36 5.75 5.49
C ARG A 74 4.17 5.08 4.39
N TRP A 75 5.13 5.81 3.85
CA TRP A 75 6.13 5.36 2.88
C TRP A 75 7.47 6.03 3.21
N LEU A 76 8.59 5.46 2.77
CA LEU A 76 9.94 5.96 3.09
C LEU A 76 10.47 6.94 2.05
N THR A 77 11.17 7.99 2.48
CA THR A 77 12.09 8.71 1.59
C THR A 77 13.27 7.81 1.20
N ARG A 78 14.08 8.24 0.22
CA ARG A 78 15.27 7.48 -0.20
C ARG A 78 16.27 7.39 0.95
N GLU A 79 16.48 8.49 1.66
CA GLU A 79 17.39 8.59 2.80
C GLU A 79 16.91 7.75 3.99
N GLU A 80 15.59 7.68 4.22
CA GLU A 80 14.99 6.80 5.22
C GLU A 80 15.21 5.32 4.87
N ALA A 81 15.06 4.95 3.60
CA ALA A 81 15.32 3.60 3.13
C ALA A 81 16.80 3.22 3.29
N ASP A 82 17.73 4.13 2.95
CA ASP A 82 19.17 3.91 3.11
C ASP A 82 19.56 3.69 4.57
N ARG A 83 19.03 4.52 5.48
CA ARG A 83 19.24 4.33 6.93
C ARG A 83 18.70 3.00 7.43
N LEU A 84 17.52 2.59 6.95
CA LEU A 84 16.91 1.31 7.32
C LEU A 84 17.74 0.11 6.82
N ILE A 85 18.23 0.17 5.58
CA ILE A 85 19.08 -0.87 5.00
C ILE A 85 20.40 -0.97 5.78
N ALA A 86 21.04 0.17 6.07
CA ALA A 86 22.29 0.22 6.82
C ALA A 86 22.16 -0.28 8.28
N ALA A 87 21.00 -0.07 8.91
CA ALA A 87 20.72 -0.52 10.27
C ALA A 87 20.37 -2.02 10.38
N ALA A 88 20.00 -2.65 9.26
CA ALA A 88 19.54 -4.04 9.22
C ALA A 88 20.73 -5.03 9.12
N PRO A 89 20.63 -6.23 9.75
CA PRO A 89 21.58 -7.29 9.51
C PRO A 89 21.50 -7.78 8.05
N GLU A 90 22.58 -8.35 7.52
CA GLU A 90 22.74 -8.69 6.09
C GLU A 90 21.53 -9.42 5.48
N HIS A 91 21.05 -10.49 6.12
CA HIS A 91 19.90 -11.26 5.65
C HIS A 91 18.62 -10.41 5.56
N LEU A 92 18.40 -9.50 6.50
CA LEU A 92 17.24 -8.61 6.50
C LEU A 92 17.42 -7.46 5.49
N ALA A 93 18.64 -6.93 5.36
CA ALA A 93 18.96 -5.89 4.37
C ALA A 93 18.69 -6.40 2.94
N ALA A 94 19.04 -7.65 2.63
CA ALA A 94 18.70 -8.28 1.36
C ALA A 94 17.19 -8.38 1.13
N LEU A 95 16.40 -8.77 2.15
CA LEU A 95 14.94 -8.79 2.06
C LEU A 95 14.35 -7.39 1.82
N ILE A 96 14.87 -6.37 2.51
CA ILE A 96 14.41 -4.99 2.39
C ILE A 96 14.68 -4.45 0.99
N ARG A 97 15.91 -4.60 0.49
CA ARG A 97 16.29 -4.17 -0.87
C ARG A 97 15.41 -4.85 -1.92
N PHE A 98 15.22 -6.16 -1.80
CA PHE A 98 14.36 -6.89 -2.73
C PHE A 98 12.89 -6.45 -2.66
N ALA A 99 12.36 -6.20 -1.46
CA ALA A 99 11.00 -5.71 -1.27
C ALA A 99 10.81 -4.30 -1.87
N LEU A 100 11.78 -3.40 -1.67
CA LEU A 100 11.77 -2.04 -2.23
C LEU A 100 11.95 -2.02 -3.75
N ALA A 101 12.55 -3.05 -4.34
CA ALA A 101 12.74 -3.18 -5.77
C ALA A 101 11.52 -3.80 -6.50
N THR A 102 10.77 -4.68 -5.83
CA THR A 102 9.75 -5.53 -6.48
C THR A 102 8.33 -5.39 -5.91
N GLY A 103 8.16 -4.76 -4.75
CA GLY A 103 6.88 -4.69 -4.05
C GLY A 103 6.36 -6.04 -3.53
N CYS A 104 7.19 -7.09 -3.49
CA CYS A 104 6.79 -8.40 -3.00
C CYS A 104 6.45 -8.39 -1.50
N ARG A 105 5.52 -9.25 -1.09
CA ARG A 105 5.18 -9.47 0.32
C ARG A 105 6.28 -10.29 1.00
N ALA A 106 6.46 -10.10 2.30
CA ALA A 106 7.52 -10.80 3.05
C ALA A 106 7.56 -12.31 2.82
N ARG A 107 6.41 -12.99 2.93
CA ARG A 107 6.30 -14.44 2.69
C ARG A 107 6.54 -14.86 1.23
N GLU A 108 6.29 -13.97 0.27
CA GLU A 108 6.59 -14.22 -1.14
C GLU A 108 8.12 -14.21 -1.35
N ILE A 109 8.83 -13.30 -0.67
CA ILE A 109 10.29 -13.17 -0.75
C ILE A 109 10.97 -14.33 0.00
N THR A 110 10.59 -14.59 1.25
CA THR A 110 11.23 -15.63 2.05
C THR A 110 10.97 -17.05 1.55
N GLY A 111 9.90 -17.24 0.77
CA GLY A 111 9.57 -18.51 0.12
C GLY A 111 10.05 -18.63 -1.33
N LEU A 112 10.84 -17.67 -1.83
CA LEU A 112 11.34 -17.70 -3.21
C LEU A 112 12.45 -18.75 -3.38
N GLU A 113 12.26 -19.64 -4.36
CA GLU A 113 13.19 -20.73 -4.69
C GLU A 113 13.94 -20.42 -6.00
N TRP A 114 15.20 -20.87 -6.11
CA TRP A 114 16.04 -20.62 -7.30
C TRP A 114 15.44 -21.17 -8.60
N ASN A 115 14.75 -22.31 -8.53
CA ASN A 115 14.04 -22.91 -9.68
C ASN A 115 12.88 -22.05 -10.22
N ARG A 116 12.51 -20.97 -9.53
CA ARG A 116 11.46 -20.00 -9.94
C ARG A 116 12.04 -18.66 -10.37
N VAL A 117 13.35 -18.51 -10.38
CA VAL A 117 14.01 -17.27 -10.79
C VAL A 117 14.71 -17.51 -12.12
N ASP A 118 14.28 -16.76 -13.13
CA ASP A 118 14.97 -16.69 -14.42
C ASP A 118 15.69 -15.33 -14.50
N LEU A 119 16.99 -15.33 -14.22
CA LEU A 119 17.82 -14.12 -14.28
C LEU A 119 18.05 -13.66 -15.73
N GLY A 120 17.97 -14.56 -16.71
CA GLY A 120 18.10 -14.22 -18.13
C GLY A 120 16.87 -13.45 -18.63
N ARG A 121 15.67 -13.91 -18.26
CA ARG A 121 14.40 -13.22 -18.52
C ARG A 121 14.03 -12.17 -17.47
N ARG A 122 14.89 -11.97 -16.46
CA ARG A 122 14.67 -11.06 -15.32
C ARG A 122 13.26 -11.21 -14.73
N THR A 123 12.85 -12.44 -14.44
CA THR A 123 11.50 -12.74 -13.95
C THR A 123 11.57 -13.73 -12.78
N ALA A 124 10.85 -13.44 -11.69
CA ALA A 124 10.64 -14.36 -10.58
C ALA A 124 9.18 -14.82 -10.53
N TRP A 125 8.93 -16.13 -10.39
CA TRP A 125 7.59 -16.69 -10.34
C TRP A 125 7.14 -16.93 -8.90
N LEU A 126 6.06 -16.26 -8.48
CA LEU A 126 5.51 -16.39 -7.15
C LEU A 126 4.32 -17.36 -7.14
N ASN A 127 4.38 -18.37 -6.25
CA ASN A 127 3.32 -19.36 -6.05
C ASN A 127 2.08 -18.75 -5.37
N ARG A 128 1.00 -19.57 -5.31
CA ARG A 128 -0.19 -19.30 -4.50
C ARG A 128 0.20 -18.85 -3.09
N THR A 129 0.05 -17.56 -2.82
CA THR A 129 -0.27 -17.12 -1.46
C THR A 129 -1.71 -17.56 -1.15
N LYS A 130 -2.06 -17.68 0.12
CA LYS A 130 -3.38 -18.11 0.62
C LYS A 130 -4.60 -17.44 -0.06
N ASN A 131 -4.41 -16.34 -0.80
CA ASN A 131 -5.45 -15.56 -1.49
C ASN A 131 -5.09 -15.09 -2.93
N GLY A 132 -3.96 -15.51 -3.52
CA GLY A 132 -3.39 -14.93 -4.75
C GLY A 132 -3.28 -15.88 -5.94
N THR A 133 -3.41 -15.34 -7.16
CA THR A 133 -3.09 -16.01 -8.42
C THR A 133 -1.57 -16.08 -8.60
N PRO A 134 -1.03 -17.16 -9.19
CA PRO A 134 0.37 -17.19 -9.60
C PRO A 134 0.69 -15.98 -10.47
N ARG A 135 1.83 -15.33 -10.22
CA ARG A 135 2.27 -14.18 -11.02
C ARG A 135 3.77 -14.17 -11.23
N GLY A 136 4.17 -13.74 -12.43
CA GLY A 136 5.55 -13.35 -12.70
C GLY A 136 5.79 -11.94 -12.19
N VAL A 137 6.88 -11.76 -11.45
CA VAL A 137 7.37 -10.46 -10.98
C VAL A 137 8.57 -10.09 -11.83
N PRO A 138 8.50 -9.00 -12.63
CA PRO A 138 9.65 -8.52 -13.36
C PRO A 138 10.70 -8.00 -12.37
N LEU A 139 11.97 -8.33 -12.64
CA LEU A 139 13.11 -7.97 -11.82
C LEU A 139 13.84 -6.79 -12.46
N ASN A 140 13.89 -5.67 -11.75
CA ASN A 140 14.75 -4.55 -12.14
C ASN A 140 16.23 -4.87 -11.84
N ALA A 141 17.14 -3.96 -12.20
CA ALA A 141 18.57 -4.15 -11.96
C ALA A 141 18.90 -4.38 -10.48
N ASP A 142 18.26 -3.65 -9.57
CA ASP A 142 18.50 -3.79 -8.12
C ASP A 142 18.07 -5.15 -7.59
N ALA A 143 16.90 -5.65 -8.02
CA ALA A 143 16.41 -6.97 -7.63
C ALA A 143 17.33 -8.09 -8.14
N VAL A 144 17.83 -7.95 -9.36
CA VAL A 144 18.82 -8.88 -9.93
C VAL A 144 20.12 -8.85 -9.14
N ALA A 145 20.65 -7.66 -8.81
CA ALA A 145 21.87 -7.52 -8.01
C ALA A 145 21.73 -8.19 -6.64
N VAL A 146 20.62 -7.96 -5.94
CA VAL A 146 20.35 -8.61 -4.65
C VAL A 146 20.32 -10.13 -4.79
N LEU A 147 19.67 -10.67 -5.82
CA LEU A 147 19.63 -12.11 -6.06
C LEU A 147 21.04 -12.66 -6.36
N GLN A 148 21.84 -11.98 -7.17
CA GLN A 148 23.21 -12.38 -7.45
C GLN A 148 24.06 -12.44 -6.17
N GLU A 149 23.91 -11.48 -5.25
CA GLU A 149 24.58 -11.49 -3.94
C GLU A 149 24.14 -12.68 -3.04
N GLN A 150 22.96 -13.26 -3.28
CA GLN A 150 22.49 -14.42 -2.51
C GLN A 150 22.85 -15.77 -3.15
N MET A 151 23.31 -15.78 -4.41
CA MET A 151 23.69 -17.01 -5.10
C MET A 151 24.78 -17.76 -4.33
N GLY A 152 24.63 -19.08 -4.23
CA GLY A 152 25.58 -19.95 -3.51
C GLY A 152 25.41 -19.99 -1.98
N LYS A 153 24.59 -19.12 -1.37
CA LYS A 153 24.32 -19.17 0.09
C LYS A 153 23.43 -20.35 0.49
N HIS A 154 22.58 -20.82 -0.43
CA HIS A 154 21.69 -21.96 -0.20
C HIS A 154 21.24 -22.57 -1.54
N ASN A 155 21.04 -23.90 -1.57
CA ASN A 155 20.76 -24.64 -2.81
C ASN A 155 19.33 -24.47 -3.34
N LEU A 156 18.35 -24.31 -2.44
CA LEU A 156 16.93 -24.22 -2.81
C LEU A 156 16.37 -22.79 -2.73
N PHE A 157 16.41 -22.16 -1.55
CA PHE A 157 15.86 -20.82 -1.33
C PHE A 157 16.82 -19.69 -1.68
N CYS A 158 16.27 -18.61 -2.25
CA CYS A 158 16.99 -17.40 -2.60
C CYS A 158 17.40 -16.56 -1.38
N PHE A 159 16.60 -16.58 -0.31
CA PHE A 159 16.85 -15.80 0.90
C PHE A 159 16.89 -16.72 2.11
N THR A 160 18.02 -16.70 2.82
CA THR A 160 18.25 -17.58 3.98
C THR A 160 18.90 -16.83 5.13
N TYR A 161 18.79 -17.40 6.32
CA TYR A 161 19.50 -16.97 7.51
C TYR A 161 20.19 -18.17 8.12
N ARG A 162 21.52 -18.10 8.28
CA ARG A 162 22.35 -19.22 8.79
C ARG A 162 22.11 -20.53 8.00
N SER A 163 22.05 -20.42 6.67
CA SER A 163 21.78 -21.52 5.75
C SER A 163 20.46 -22.25 5.98
N GLN A 164 19.49 -21.59 6.63
CA GLN A 164 18.13 -22.09 6.82
C GLN A 164 17.12 -21.13 6.15
N PRO A 165 15.99 -21.65 5.65
CA PRO A 165 14.92 -20.80 5.13
C PRO A 165 14.42 -19.83 6.19
N ILE A 166 14.17 -18.59 5.79
CA ILE A 166 13.65 -17.56 6.68
C ILE A 166 12.14 -17.82 6.88
N LEU A 167 11.75 -18.14 8.10
CA LEU A 167 10.33 -18.14 8.47
C LEU A 167 9.95 -16.73 8.92
N TRP A 168 9.18 -16.00 8.11
CA TRP A 168 8.82 -14.61 8.38
C TRP A 168 8.18 -14.41 9.77
N ASP A 169 7.39 -15.38 10.22
CA ASP A 169 6.72 -15.33 11.52
C ASP A 169 7.72 -15.34 12.71
N LEU A 170 8.99 -15.71 12.49
CA LEU A 170 10.07 -15.72 13.49
C LEU A 170 11.01 -14.48 13.43
N THR A 171 10.88 -13.58 12.45
CA THR A 171 11.85 -12.49 12.19
C THR A 171 11.50 -11.10 12.77
N ASN A 172 10.49 -10.99 13.64
CA ASN A 172 10.05 -9.68 14.14
C ASN A 172 11.11 -8.91 14.93
N THR A 173 11.99 -9.59 15.69
CA THR A 173 12.96 -8.90 16.55
C THR A 173 14.02 -8.14 15.75
N ALA A 174 14.56 -8.73 14.68
CA ALA A 174 15.55 -8.08 13.83
C ALA A 174 14.95 -6.86 13.10
N TRP A 175 13.71 -7.00 12.62
CA TRP A 175 12.97 -5.91 12.00
C TRP A 175 12.74 -4.73 12.96
N VAL A 176 12.19 -5.01 14.15
CA VAL A 176 11.91 -3.98 15.17
C VAL A 176 13.19 -3.23 15.55
N ASN A 177 14.30 -3.96 15.72
CA ASN A 177 15.59 -3.35 16.04
C ASN A 177 16.12 -2.48 14.90
N ALA A 178 16.01 -2.92 13.64
CA ALA A 178 16.44 -2.14 12.47
C ALA A 178 15.61 -0.85 12.32
N VAL A 179 14.29 -0.93 12.45
CA VAL A 179 13.37 0.23 12.42
C VAL A 179 13.73 1.24 13.51
N LYS A 180 13.93 0.77 14.75
CA LYS A 180 14.34 1.63 15.87
C LYS A 180 15.70 2.30 15.63
N LYS A 181 16.69 1.54 15.16
CA LYS A 181 18.04 2.07 14.85
C LYS A 181 18.02 3.08 13.70
N ALA A 182 17.13 2.91 12.74
CA ALA A 182 16.97 3.82 11.61
C ALA A 182 16.22 5.12 11.97
N GLY A 183 15.73 5.24 13.22
CA GLY A 183 14.94 6.38 13.68
C GLY A 183 13.55 6.45 13.04
N LEU A 184 13.00 5.31 12.63
CA LEU A 184 11.69 5.24 11.99
C LEU A 184 10.62 4.94 13.02
N GLU A 185 9.57 5.76 13.01
CA GLU A 185 8.39 5.53 13.83
C GLU A 185 7.28 4.87 13.01
N ASP A 186 6.57 3.97 13.68
CA ASP A 186 5.34 3.37 13.18
C ASP A 186 5.41 2.64 11.82
N PHE A 187 6.58 2.09 11.49
CA PHE A 187 6.85 1.46 10.20
C PHE A 187 6.88 -0.08 10.28
N ARG A 188 6.09 -0.73 9.41
CA ARG A 188 5.96 -2.19 9.29
C ARG A 188 6.62 -2.67 8.01
N PHE A 189 7.03 -3.93 7.96
CA PHE A 189 7.64 -4.49 6.74
C PHE A 189 6.74 -4.37 5.51
N HIS A 190 5.42 -4.52 5.69
CA HIS A 190 4.47 -4.38 4.59
C HIS A 190 4.39 -2.95 4.04
N ASP A 191 4.82 -1.95 4.82
CA ASP A 191 4.89 -0.56 4.37
C ASP A 191 6.00 -0.38 3.32
N LEU A 192 6.97 -1.30 3.20
CA LEU A 192 7.93 -1.32 2.08
C LEU A 192 7.22 -1.47 0.73
N ARG A 193 6.13 -2.22 0.66
CA ARG A 193 5.30 -2.33 -0.54
C ARG A 193 4.56 -1.03 -0.83
N HIS A 194 4.13 -0.31 0.22
CA HIS A 194 3.57 1.04 0.07
C HIS A 194 4.62 2.01 -0.43
N THR A 195 5.85 1.94 0.07
CA THR A 195 6.99 2.71 -0.42
C THR A 195 7.27 2.46 -1.89
N TRP A 196 7.39 1.19 -2.30
CA TRP A 196 7.58 0.82 -3.71
C TRP A 196 6.46 1.38 -4.60
N ALA A 197 5.20 1.26 -4.18
CA ALA A 197 4.06 1.79 -4.92
C ALA A 197 4.07 3.32 -5.02
N SER A 198 4.37 4.03 -3.92
CA SER A 198 4.50 5.49 -3.90
C SER A 198 5.62 5.96 -4.81
N TRP A 199 6.79 5.30 -4.79
CA TRP A 199 7.91 5.64 -5.68
C TRP A 199 7.59 5.43 -7.15
N HIS A 200 6.88 4.34 -7.50
CA HIS A 200 6.38 4.15 -8.86
C HIS A 200 5.45 5.29 -9.31
N ARG A 201 4.54 5.74 -8.43
CA ARG A 201 3.62 6.85 -8.74
C ARG A 201 4.34 8.18 -8.88
N GLN A 202 5.35 8.45 -8.04
CA GLN A 202 6.22 9.62 -8.16
C GLN A 202 7.01 9.58 -9.48
N ALA A 203 7.52 8.41 -9.87
CA ALA A 203 8.24 8.20 -11.13
C ALA A 203 7.35 8.14 -12.39
N GLY A 204 6.02 8.32 -12.26
CA GLY A 204 5.10 8.42 -13.40
C GLY A 204 4.47 7.11 -13.87
N THR A 205 4.74 5.98 -13.21
CA THR A 205 4.06 4.71 -13.51
C THR A 205 2.56 4.85 -13.30
N SER A 206 1.74 4.49 -14.28
CA SER A 206 0.28 4.59 -14.21
C SER A 206 -0.30 3.65 -13.14
N CYS A 207 -1.53 3.92 -12.68
CA CYS A 207 -2.20 3.02 -11.73
C CYS A 207 -2.46 1.63 -12.31
N ASP A 208 -2.65 1.52 -13.64
CA ASP A 208 -2.89 0.24 -14.31
C ASP A 208 -1.60 -0.59 -14.36
N GLU A 209 -0.48 -0.01 -14.80
CA GLU A 209 0.84 -0.66 -14.75
C GLU A 209 1.20 -1.07 -13.32
N LEU A 210 0.98 -0.18 -12.34
CA LEU A 210 1.27 -0.47 -10.94
C LEU A 210 0.40 -1.61 -10.40
N LYS A 211 -0.89 -1.66 -10.79
CA LYS A 211 -1.81 -2.75 -10.43
C LYS A 211 -1.28 -4.08 -10.93
N ASP A 212 -0.83 -4.13 -12.18
CA ASP A 212 -0.33 -5.35 -12.83
C ASP A 212 1.03 -5.76 -12.24
N LEU A 213 1.96 -4.82 -12.07
CA LEU A 213 3.28 -5.06 -11.45
C LEU A 213 3.16 -5.62 -10.03
N GLY A 214 2.28 -5.04 -9.21
CA GLY A 214 2.12 -5.52 -7.84
C GLY A 214 1.17 -6.70 -7.70
N GLY A 215 0.37 -7.03 -8.71
CA GLY A 215 -0.66 -8.07 -8.64
C GLY A 215 -1.82 -7.71 -7.70
N TRP A 216 -2.32 -6.47 -7.77
CA TRP A 216 -3.56 -6.10 -7.08
C TRP A 216 -4.79 -6.58 -7.85
N LYS A 217 -5.80 -7.10 -7.14
CA LYS A 217 -7.06 -7.59 -7.73
C LYS A 217 -7.93 -6.51 -8.36
N SER A 218 -7.79 -5.26 -7.93
CA SER A 218 -8.61 -4.15 -8.39
C SER A 218 -7.84 -2.84 -8.36
N ARG A 219 -8.20 -1.93 -9.25
CA ARG A 219 -7.62 -0.58 -9.33
C ARG A 219 -7.90 0.25 -8.08
N ASN A 220 -9.07 0.10 -7.47
CA ASN A 220 -9.43 0.78 -6.21
C ASN A 220 -8.39 0.58 -5.09
N MET A 221 -7.69 -0.56 -5.06
CA MET A 221 -6.62 -0.79 -4.07
C MET A 221 -5.37 0.06 -4.32
N VAL A 222 -5.13 0.43 -5.58
CA VAL A 222 -3.96 1.21 -6.04
C VAL A 222 -4.28 2.71 -6.03
N ASP A 223 -5.53 3.11 -6.18
CA ASP A 223 -5.93 4.53 -6.27
C ASP A 223 -5.51 5.37 -5.04
N ARG A 224 -5.30 4.74 -3.88
CA ARG A 224 -4.70 5.41 -2.70
C ARG A 224 -3.34 6.05 -2.98
N TYR A 225 -2.57 5.51 -3.93
CA TYR A 225 -1.27 6.03 -4.31
C TYR A 225 -1.36 7.09 -5.42
N ALA A 226 -2.54 7.31 -6.02
CA ALA A 226 -2.70 8.26 -7.11
C ALA A 226 -2.27 9.69 -6.73
N LYS A 227 -2.48 10.06 -5.46
CA LYS A 227 -2.10 11.35 -4.87
C LYS A 227 -0.61 11.65 -4.87
N PHE A 228 0.25 10.64 -4.99
CA PHE A 228 1.71 10.82 -4.99
C PHE A 228 2.29 11.16 -6.37
N ALA A 229 1.45 11.35 -7.38
CA ALA A 229 1.89 11.70 -8.73
C ALA A 229 2.01 13.22 -8.97
N THR A 230 2.23 14.03 -7.93
CA THR A 230 2.13 15.51 -7.98
C THR A 230 3.01 16.16 -9.04
N GLU A 231 4.27 15.75 -9.20
CA GLU A 231 5.16 16.28 -10.25
C GLU A 231 4.65 15.93 -11.66
N ASN A 232 4.09 14.72 -11.82
CA ASN A 232 3.48 14.30 -13.08
C ASN A 232 2.16 15.02 -13.36
N LEU A 233 1.44 15.48 -12.33
CA LEU A 233 0.21 16.26 -12.51
C LEU A 233 0.51 17.66 -13.02
N ALA A 234 1.62 18.28 -12.61
CA ALA A 234 2.08 19.55 -13.16
C ALA A 234 2.46 19.41 -14.64
N PHE A 235 3.23 18.38 -15.00
CA PHE A 235 3.54 18.06 -16.40
C PHE A 235 2.29 17.67 -17.20
N ALA A 236 1.37 16.88 -16.62
CA ALA A 236 0.13 16.51 -17.28
C ALA A 236 -0.78 17.72 -17.51
N ALA A 237 -0.80 18.68 -16.58
CA ALA A 237 -1.49 19.95 -16.72
C ALA A 237 -0.89 20.80 -17.84
N SER A 238 0.43 20.80 -18.04
CA SER A 238 1.06 21.56 -19.14
C SER A 238 0.85 20.94 -20.53
N ARG A 239 0.36 19.70 -20.65
CA ARG A 239 0.07 19.06 -21.95
C ARG A 239 -0.98 19.80 -22.78
N ILE A 240 -1.90 20.52 -22.14
CA ILE A 240 -2.89 21.35 -22.84
C ILE A 240 -2.31 22.68 -23.34
N GLU A 241 -1.15 23.09 -22.81
CA GLU A 241 -0.44 24.31 -23.22
C GLU A 241 0.35 24.11 -24.52
N THR A 242 0.76 22.87 -24.80
CA THR A 242 1.61 22.49 -25.94
C THR A 242 0.83 22.23 -27.23
N GLY A 243 -0.51 22.24 -27.19
CA GLY A 243 -1.38 22.21 -28.37
C GLY A 243 -1.41 23.54 -29.13
N LYS A 244 -0.25 24.02 -29.61
CA LYS A 244 -0.13 25.28 -30.37
C LYS A 244 -0.37 25.13 -31.87
N ASP A 245 -0.60 23.93 -32.38
CA ASP A 245 -0.91 23.73 -33.80
C ASP A 245 -2.37 23.33 -34.05
N ARG A 246 -3.07 24.26 -34.71
CA ARG A 246 -4.38 24.18 -35.37
C ARG A 246 -5.61 24.55 -34.50
N LYS A 247 -5.98 25.83 -34.61
CA LYS A 247 -7.32 26.41 -34.36
C LYS A 247 -7.87 26.41 -32.92
N VAL A 248 -7.03 26.56 -31.89
CA VAL A 248 -7.51 26.79 -30.52
C VAL A 248 -7.11 28.19 -30.05
N ILE A 249 -8.10 28.94 -29.56
CA ILE A 249 -7.92 30.30 -29.03
C ILE A 249 -6.87 30.27 -27.91
N PRO A 250 -5.84 31.14 -27.92
CA PRO A 250 -4.85 31.15 -26.86
C PRO A 250 -5.50 31.46 -25.50
N LEU A 251 -5.24 30.58 -24.51
CA LEU A 251 -5.74 30.67 -23.14
C LEU A 251 -5.20 31.91 -22.38
N SER A 252 -4.34 32.73 -22.98
CA SER A 252 -3.93 34.04 -22.46
C SER A 252 -5.11 35.03 -22.28
N ARG A 253 -6.30 34.71 -22.81
CA ARG A 253 -7.53 35.46 -22.57
C ARG A 253 -8.18 35.26 -21.19
N PHE A 254 -7.68 34.34 -20.36
CA PHE A 254 -8.14 34.17 -18.97
C PHE A 254 -7.59 35.24 -18.01
N CYS A 255 -6.67 36.10 -18.46
CA CYS A 255 -6.26 37.26 -17.71
C CYS A 255 -7.38 38.31 -17.71
N HIS A 256 -8.11 38.45 -16.61
CA HIS A 256 -8.79 39.71 -16.28
C HIS A 256 -7.73 40.76 -15.88
N ALA A 257 -6.90 41.18 -16.84
CA ALA A 257 -6.16 42.41 -16.67
C ALA A 257 -7.17 43.56 -16.79
N LYS A 258 -7.47 44.23 -15.67
CA LYS A 258 -8.06 45.57 -15.71
C LYS A 258 -7.05 46.47 -16.40
N GLU A 259 -7.38 46.94 -17.60
CA GLU A 259 -6.74 48.12 -18.18
C GLU A 259 -6.99 49.31 -17.25
N ALA A 260 -6.06 49.57 -16.34
CA ALA A 260 -5.97 50.85 -15.65
C ALA A 260 -5.02 51.73 -16.46
N ASN A 261 -5.56 52.28 -17.56
CA ASN A 261 -4.92 53.33 -18.33
C ASN A 261 -5.42 54.67 -17.77
N GLN A 262 -4.63 55.33 -16.91
CA GLN A 262 -4.82 56.75 -16.57
C GLN A 262 -3.47 57.43 -16.36
N SER A 263 -2.90 57.88 -17.48
CA SER A 263 -2.31 59.20 -17.68
C SER A 263 -1.93 60.01 -16.42
N PHE A 264 -0.64 59.96 -16.05
CA PHE A 264 -0.02 61.04 -15.28
C PHE A 264 0.53 62.07 -16.29
N LYS A 265 -0.15 63.21 -16.43
CA LYS A 265 0.40 64.38 -17.15
C LYS A 265 1.48 65.03 -16.27
N PRO A 266 2.58 65.54 -16.85
CA PRO A 266 3.53 66.36 -16.12
C PRO A 266 2.97 67.79 -16.04
N ALA A 267 2.91 68.37 -14.83
CA ALA A 267 2.71 69.79 -14.66
C ALA A 267 4.08 70.43 -14.42
N ASN A 268 4.51 71.26 -15.36
CA ASN A 268 5.62 72.19 -15.19
C ASN A 268 5.19 73.53 -15.82
N SER A 269 5.03 74.56 -15.00
CA SER A 269 5.34 75.96 -15.37
C SER A 269 5.33 76.86 -14.13
N LEU A 270 6.40 77.66 -14.04
CA LEU A 270 6.79 78.61 -13.02
C LEU A 270 5.82 79.79 -12.84
N SER A 271 5.70 80.26 -11.59
CA SER A 271 5.89 81.66 -11.15
C SER A 271 5.79 81.74 -9.63
#